data_AF-A0A554IDS6-F1
#
_entry.id   AF-A0A554IDS6-F1
#
_cell.length_a   1.000
_cell.length_b   1.000
_cell.length_c   1.000
_cell.angle_alpha   90.00
_cell.angle_beta   90.00
_cell.angle_gamma   90.00
#
_symmetry.space_group_name_H-M   'P 1'
#
loop_
_entity.id
_entity.type
_entity.pdbx_description
1 polymer ?
#
loop_
_entity_poly.entity_id
_entity_poly.type
_entity_poly.pdbx_seq_one_letter_code
_entity_poly.pdbx_strand_id
1 'polypeptide(L)'
;MPALNRLVGSTPSLGTDFWSFRKKCYNKDMINQQLIDYIEQQLQQGVSKKDVKDVLVLRGWKEQDIDEAFYLASKQSSSEASPTPTRTASSPVQETKVKAPILVTIIAWLILLGGIGSLLVTTPLLLIGGLGKSGVLFGLGGLTLVRGVGLVVVSFGLRQMRRWALYAFTALTILAVIVSIYSFATSPKQELTEFIDVAIQTLVLVYFWAISKKFI
;
A
#
# COMPACT_ATOMS: atom_id res chain seq x y z
N MET A 1 53.86 1.98 -37.39
CA MET A 1 53.12 3.26 -37.51
C MET A 1 52.16 3.13 -38.70
N PRO A 2 50.93 3.68 -38.69
CA PRO A 2 50.23 4.57 -37.75
C PRO A 2 49.06 3.83 -37.03
N ALA A 3 48.20 4.37 -36.16
CA ALA A 3 48.09 5.51 -35.24
C ALA A 3 46.58 5.85 -35.12
N LEU A 4 46.09 5.94 -33.88
CA LEU A 4 45.00 6.80 -33.40
C LEU A 4 43.57 6.67 -33.99
N ASN A 5 42.57 6.40 -33.13
CA ASN A 5 41.91 7.51 -32.42
C ASN A 5 40.97 7.04 -31.29
N ARG A 6 41.24 7.55 -30.08
CA ARG A 6 40.37 7.52 -28.92
C ARG A 6 39.30 8.60 -29.08
N LEU A 7 38.03 8.28 -28.86
CA LEU A 7 37.00 9.26 -28.55
C LEU A 7 36.64 9.11 -27.06
N VAL A 8 37.33 9.90 -26.24
CA VAL A 8 36.99 10.14 -24.84
C VAL A 8 35.92 11.23 -24.83
N GLY A 9 34.69 10.84 -24.52
CA GLY A 9 33.60 11.76 -24.24
C GLY A 9 33.79 12.39 -22.87
N SER A 10 34.00 13.70 -22.86
CA SER A 10 34.05 14.57 -21.69
C SER A 10 32.68 14.65 -20.99
N THR A 11 32.63 14.22 -19.72
CA THR A 11 31.50 14.47 -18.83
C THR A 11 31.57 15.90 -18.29
N PRO A 12 30.46 16.68 -18.32
CA PRO A 12 30.42 17.99 -17.71
C PRO A 12 30.34 17.86 -16.18
N SER A 13 31.30 18.47 -15.50
CA SER A 13 31.33 18.66 -14.05
C SER A 13 30.17 19.59 -13.63
N LEU A 14 29.16 19.02 -12.97
CA LEU A 14 28.08 19.78 -12.32
C LEU A 14 28.62 20.41 -11.04
N GLY A 15 28.77 21.73 -11.09
CA GLY A 15 29.23 22.58 -10.00
C GLY A 15 28.30 22.55 -8.78
N THR A 16 28.91 22.62 -7.61
CA THR A 16 28.34 22.51 -6.26
C THR A 16 27.74 23.81 -5.71
N ASP A 17 27.41 24.79 -6.55
CA ASP A 17 27.14 26.17 -6.10
C ASP A 17 25.65 26.52 -5.97
N PHE A 18 24.81 25.55 -5.61
CA PHE A 18 23.36 25.74 -5.46
C PHE A 18 22.92 25.88 -3.97
N TRP A 19 23.76 26.50 -3.13
CA TRP A 19 23.54 26.56 -1.67
C TRP A 19 23.48 27.98 -1.06
N SER A 20 23.22 29.06 -1.81
CA SER A 20 23.32 30.42 -1.24
C SER A 20 22.26 31.46 -1.64
N PHE A 21 21.00 31.10 -1.89
CA PHE A 21 19.97 32.11 -2.20
C PHE A 21 18.57 31.88 -1.59
N ARG A 22 18.49 31.43 -0.33
CA ARG A 22 17.24 31.50 0.46
C ARG A 22 17.46 31.97 1.89
N LYS A 23 18.06 33.15 2.06
CA LYS A 23 17.98 33.91 3.32
C LYS A 23 17.27 35.23 3.06
N LYS A 24 16.27 35.50 3.91
CA LYS A 24 15.44 36.71 4.05
C LYS A 24 14.14 36.72 3.26
N CYS A 25 13.11 36.17 3.89
CA CYS A 25 11.78 36.77 4.07
C CYS A 25 11.03 35.94 5.15
N TYR A 26 11.54 35.95 6.39
CA TYR A 26 10.73 35.48 7.52
C TYR A 26 9.85 36.67 7.91
N ASN A 27 8.69 36.75 7.28
CA ASN A 27 7.66 37.74 7.58
C ASN A 27 7.04 37.30 8.91
N LYS A 28 7.32 38.04 9.98
CA LYS A 28 6.88 37.74 11.34
C LYS A 28 5.35 37.72 11.49
N ASP A 29 4.65 38.28 10.51
CA ASP A 29 3.19 38.34 10.44
C ASP A 29 2.52 37.14 9.76
N MET A 30 3.29 36.10 9.41
CA MET A 30 2.75 34.86 8.83
C MET A 30 2.77 33.68 9.81
N ILE A 31 2.56 33.95 11.12
CA ILE A 31 1.87 32.97 11.96
C ILE A 31 0.53 32.78 11.31
N ASN A 32 0.47 31.70 10.54
CA ASN A 32 -0.60 31.43 9.62
C ASN A 32 -1.88 31.29 10.46
N GLN A 33 -2.93 32.05 10.16
CA GLN A 33 -4.21 31.91 10.88
C GLN A 33 -4.65 30.44 10.93
N GLN A 34 -4.28 29.66 9.91
CA GLN A 34 -4.43 28.21 9.87
C GLN A 34 -3.84 27.46 11.08
N LEU A 35 -2.71 27.92 11.64
CA LEU A 35 -2.10 27.32 12.83
C LEU A 35 -2.91 27.65 14.09
N ILE A 36 -3.40 28.89 14.20
CA ILE A 36 -4.24 29.34 15.32
C ILE A 36 -5.59 28.60 15.29
N ASP A 37 -6.24 28.57 14.13
CA ASP A 37 -7.52 27.86 13.91
C ASP A 37 -7.37 26.36 14.22
N TYR A 38 -6.27 25.75 13.78
CA TYR A 38 -5.98 24.35 14.07
C TYR A 38 -5.82 24.10 15.58
N ILE A 39 -5.02 24.92 16.27
CA ILE A 39 -4.81 24.81 17.71
C ILE A 39 -6.13 24.97 18.46
N GLU A 40 -6.92 25.98 18.11
CA GLU A 40 -8.22 26.22 18.73
C GLU A 40 -9.17 25.03 18.53
N GLN A 41 -9.23 24.51 17.31
CA GLN A 41 -10.05 23.34 16.98
C GLN A 41 -9.64 22.10 17.80
N GLN A 42 -8.34 21.85 17.97
CA GLN A 42 -7.85 20.71 18.77
C GLN A 42 -8.14 20.89 20.27
N LEU A 43 -8.01 22.12 20.78
CA LEU A 43 -8.34 22.44 22.18
C LEU A 43 -9.84 22.29 22.46
N GLN A 44 -10.70 22.71 21.53
CA GLN A 44 -12.16 22.50 21.62
C GLN A 44 -12.55 21.01 21.58
N GLN A 45 -11.75 20.16 20.93
CA GLN A 45 -11.92 18.71 20.92
C GLN A 45 -11.40 18.01 22.20
N GLY A 46 -10.84 18.76 23.15
CA GLY A 46 -10.32 18.23 24.42
C GLY A 46 -8.94 17.57 24.31
N VAL A 47 -8.22 17.80 23.20
CA VAL A 47 -6.86 17.31 23.03
C VAL A 47 -5.91 18.12 23.92
N SER A 48 -4.97 17.45 24.59
CA SER A 48 -4.06 18.13 25.49
C SER A 48 -3.08 19.03 24.72
N LYS A 49 -2.73 20.18 25.31
CA LYS A 49 -1.76 21.14 24.72
C LYS A 49 -0.41 20.48 24.37
N LYS A 50 0.00 19.45 25.12
CA LYS A 50 1.27 18.75 24.90
C LYS A 50 1.21 17.86 23.66
N ASP A 51 0.12 17.11 23.49
CA ASP A 51 -0.07 16.26 22.31
C ASP A 51 -0.10 17.09 21.02
N VAL A 52 -0.80 18.23 21.04
CA VAL A 52 -0.85 19.15 19.89
C VAL A 52 0.55 19.72 19.57
N LYS A 53 1.34 20.07 20.60
CA LYS A 53 2.71 20.55 20.42
C LYS A 53 3.60 19.49 19.79
N ASP A 54 3.54 18.25 20.27
CA ASP A 54 4.34 17.14 19.75
C ASP A 54 4.04 16.86 18.27
N VAL A 55 2.76 16.87 17.88
CA VAL A 55 2.34 16.68 16.48
C VAL A 55 2.85 17.81 15.58
N LEU A 56 2.79 19.06 16.05
CA LEU A 56 3.25 20.22 15.27
C LEU A 56 4.79 20.21 15.10
N VAL A 57 5.53 19.90 16.17
CA VAL A 57 7.00 19.75 16.10
C VAL A 57 7.38 18.60 15.17
N LEU A 58 6.67 17.46 15.23
CA LEU A 58 6.87 16.33 14.33
C LEU A 58 6.65 16.71 12.85
N ARG A 59 5.73 17.63 12.57
CA ARG A 59 5.47 18.17 11.22
C ARG A 59 6.43 19.30 10.81
N GLY A 60 7.46 19.58 11.61
CA GLY A 60 8.52 20.53 11.30
C GLY A 60 8.21 21.99 11.65
N TRP A 61 7.15 22.24 12.43
CA TRP A 61 6.90 23.57 12.98
C TRP A 61 7.90 23.88 14.09
N LYS A 62 8.31 25.15 14.19
CA LYS A 62 9.21 25.59 15.25
C LYS A 62 8.43 25.78 16.55
N GLU A 63 9.02 25.36 17.67
CA GLU A 63 8.40 25.49 18.99
C GLU A 63 8.02 26.94 19.33
N GLN A 64 8.82 27.91 18.90
CA GLN A 64 8.56 29.34 19.12
C GLN A 64 7.24 29.79 18.46
N ASP A 65 7.02 29.39 17.21
CA ASP A 65 5.82 29.74 16.45
C ASP A 65 4.57 29.04 17.05
N ILE A 66 4.74 27.82 17.56
CA ILE A 66 3.68 27.06 18.23
C ILE A 66 3.28 27.74 19.54
N ASP A 67 4.25 28.10 20.38
CA ASP A 67 3.98 28.71 21.69
C ASP A 67 3.32 30.10 21.53
N GLU A 68 3.72 30.87 20.52
CA GLU A 68 3.08 32.15 20.16
C GLU A 68 1.64 31.96 19.66
N ALA A 69 1.39 30.96 18.80
CA ALA A 69 0.05 30.65 18.32
C ALA A 69 -0.89 30.19 19.46
N PHE A 70 -0.40 29.41 20.42
CA PHE A 70 -1.16 29.04 21.62
C PHE A 70 -1.55 30.27 22.48
N TYR A 71 -0.64 31.24 22.60
CA TYR A 71 -0.92 32.47 23.33
C TYR A 71 -2.03 33.28 22.64
N LEU A 72 -1.96 33.41 21.31
CA LEU A 72 -2.98 34.11 20.52
C LEU A 72 -4.35 33.42 20.57
N ALA A 73 -4.40 32.09 20.44
CA ALA A 73 -5.64 31.31 20.53
C ALA A 73 -6.33 31.49 21.90
N SER A 74 -5.56 31.51 22.99
CA SER A 74 -6.11 31.71 24.34
C SER A 74 -6.71 33.11 24.55
N LYS A 75 -6.12 34.13 23.91
CA LYS A 75 -6.57 35.51 23.98
C LYS A 75 -7.89 35.71 23.21
N GLN A 76 -8.04 35.04 22.07
CA GLN A 76 -9.24 35.12 21.24
C GLN A 76 -10.46 34.45 21.89
N SER A 77 -10.27 33.29 22.54
CA SER A 77 -11.34 32.58 23.24
C SER A 77 -11.94 33.34 24.44
N SER A 78 -11.30 34.41 24.92
CA SER A 78 -11.75 35.14 26.13
C SER A 78 -12.61 36.38 25.83
N SER A 79 -12.81 36.77 24.56
CA SER A 79 -13.45 38.05 24.22
C SER A 79 -14.88 37.98 23.68
N GLU A 80 -15.50 36.80 23.58
CA GLU A 80 -16.82 36.68 22.93
C GLU A 80 -17.82 35.90 23.79
N ALA A 81 -18.47 36.63 24.70
CA ALA A 81 -19.67 36.19 25.40
C ALA A 81 -20.87 36.99 24.86
N SER A 82 -21.56 36.46 23.85
CA SER A 82 -22.91 36.89 23.44
C SER A 82 -23.68 35.71 22.81
N PRO A 83 -24.99 35.55 23.05
CA PRO A 83 -25.70 34.29 22.82
C PRO A 83 -26.36 34.21 21.43
N THR A 84 -26.16 33.08 20.73
CA THR A 84 -27.12 32.43 19.79
C THR A 84 -27.38 33.19 18.46
N PRO A 85 -27.59 32.55 17.26
CA PRO A 85 -28.00 31.17 16.97
C PRO A 85 -27.08 30.38 16.03
N THR A 86 -27.14 29.05 16.23
CA THR A 86 -27.22 28.00 15.21
C THR A 86 -26.83 28.43 13.79
N ARG A 87 -25.56 28.21 13.41
CA ARG A 87 -25.19 28.19 11.99
C ARG A 87 -24.10 27.16 11.70
N THR A 88 -24.59 26.06 11.15
CA THR A 88 -23.95 25.18 10.17
C THR A 88 -22.54 24.69 10.50
N ALA A 89 -22.53 23.51 11.12
CA ALA A 89 -21.42 22.57 11.16
C ALA A 89 -20.75 22.44 9.78
N SER A 90 -19.64 23.14 9.57
CA SER A 90 -18.65 22.79 8.56
C SER A 90 -17.94 21.54 9.06
N SER A 91 -18.20 20.46 8.32
CA SER A 91 -17.83 19.09 8.65
C SER A 91 -16.35 18.91 8.99
N PRO A 92 -16.02 17.95 9.86
CA PRO A 92 -14.64 17.59 10.14
C PRO A 92 -13.99 17.16 8.83
N VAL A 93 -12.89 17.81 8.47
CA VAL A 93 -11.87 17.23 7.60
C VAL A 93 -11.30 16.04 8.37
N GLN A 94 -12.05 14.94 8.35
CA GLN A 94 -11.56 13.65 8.72
C GLN A 94 -10.37 13.42 7.79
N GLU A 95 -9.18 13.44 8.37
CA GLU A 95 -8.03 12.71 7.85
C GLU A 95 -8.55 11.28 7.71
N THR A 96 -9.16 11.00 6.56
CA THR A 96 -9.77 9.72 6.28
C THR A 96 -8.60 8.80 6.13
N LYS A 97 -8.21 8.21 7.27
CA LYS A 97 -7.40 6.99 7.35
C LYS A 97 -8.03 6.10 6.30
N VAL A 98 -7.40 6.05 5.11
CA VAL A 98 -8.01 5.51 3.91
C VAL A 98 -8.28 4.07 4.25
N LYS A 99 -9.53 3.80 4.65
CA LYS A 99 -9.94 2.47 5.07
C LYS A 99 -9.63 1.62 3.87
N ALA A 100 -8.74 0.65 4.06
CA ALA A 100 -8.43 -0.31 3.01
C ALA A 100 -9.78 -0.78 2.43
N PRO A 101 -9.93 -0.77 1.09
CA PRO A 101 -11.19 -1.13 0.48
C PRO A 101 -11.63 -2.47 1.04
N ILE A 102 -12.81 -2.52 1.64
CA ILE A 102 -13.35 -3.70 2.34
C ILE A 102 -13.27 -4.94 1.44
N LEU A 103 -13.46 -4.76 0.13
CA LEU A 103 -13.33 -5.79 -0.89
C LEU A 103 -11.95 -6.45 -0.93
N VAL A 104 -10.84 -5.70 -0.80
CA VAL A 104 -9.49 -6.29 -0.82
C VAL A 104 -9.31 -7.22 0.37
N THR A 105 -9.82 -6.85 1.54
CA THR A 105 -9.79 -7.69 2.74
C THR A 105 -10.59 -8.96 2.55
N ILE A 106 -11.80 -8.89 1.97
CA ILE A 106 -12.65 -10.05 1.69
C ILE A 106 -11.96 -11.00 0.71
N ILE A 107 -11.41 -10.47 -0.39
CA ILE A 107 -10.73 -11.28 -1.41
C ILE A 107 -9.47 -11.92 -0.82
N ALA A 108 -8.69 -11.19 -0.01
CA ALA A 108 -7.51 -11.75 0.65
C ALA A 108 -7.86 -12.91 1.59
N TRP A 109 -8.97 -12.81 2.34
CA TRP A 109 -9.48 -13.92 3.14
C TRP A 109 -9.91 -15.11 2.30
N LEU A 110 -10.57 -14.88 1.16
CA LEU A 110 -11.01 -15.94 0.26
C LEU A 110 -9.82 -16.68 -0.36
N ILE A 111 -8.80 -15.94 -0.83
CA ILE A 111 -7.57 -16.52 -1.38
C ILE A 111 -6.79 -17.27 -0.29
N LEU A 112 -6.75 -16.74 0.94
CA LEU A 112 -6.11 -17.40 2.07
C LEU A 112 -6.80 -18.74 2.39
N LEU A 113 -8.13 -18.76 2.48
CA LEU A 113 -8.89 -20.00 2.69
C LEU A 113 -8.67 -20.99 1.54
N GLY A 114 -8.70 -20.53 0.30
CA GLY A 114 -8.44 -21.37 -0.88
C GLY A 114 -7.04 -21.97 -0.84
N GLY A 115 -6.02 -21.16 -0.51
CA GLY A 115 -4.64 -21.62 -0.35
C GLY A 115 -4.49 -22.68 0.74
N ILE A 116 -5.03 -22.43 1.94
CA ILE A 116 -4.98 -23.37 3.07
C ILE A 116 -5.75 -24.66 2.75
N GLY A 117 -6.95 -24.55 2.16
CA GLY A 117 -7.74 -25.69 1.74
C GLY A 117 -6.99 -26.57 0.74
N SER A 118 -6.31 -25.96 -0.24
CA SER A 118 -5.49 -26.70 -1.21
C SER A 118 -4.34 -27.45 -0.54
N LEU A 119 -3.67 -26.85 0.45
CA LEU A 119 -2.58 -27.48 1.20
C LEU A 119 -3.09 -28.66 2.04
N LEU A 120 -4.24 -28.52 2.69
CA LEU A 120 -4.82 -29.59 3.51
C LEU A 120 -5.19 -30.82 2.69
N VAL A 121 -5.61 -30.65 1.44
CA VAL A 121 -5.94 -31.78 0.54
C VAL A 121 -4.68 -32.38 -0.10
N THR A 122 -3.76 -31.53 -0.54
CA THR A 122 -2.56 -31.96 -1.25
C THR A 122 -1.50 -32.58 -0.34
N THR A 123 -1.33 -32.09 0.88
CA THR A 123 -0.27 -32.58 1.80
C THR A 123 -0.43 -34.06 2.15
N PRO A 124 -1.62 -34.56 2.57
CA PRO A 124 -1.82 -35.99 2.82
C PRO A 124 -1.67 -36.82 1.55
N LEU A 125 -2.16 -36.30 0.41
CA LEU A 125 -2.06 -37.00 -0.87
C LEU A 125 -0.62 -37.18 -1.33
N LEU A 126 0.23 -36.17 -1.10
CA LEU A 126 1.66 -36.20 -1.41
C LEU A 126 2.41 -37.11 -0.43
N LEU A 127 2.01 -37.15 0.85
CA LEU A 127 2.61 -38.01 1.86
C LEU A 127 2.30 -39.50 1.60
N ILE A 128 1.07 -39.83 1.19
CA ILE A 128 0.65 -41.21 0.87
C ILE A 128 1.13 -41.63 -0.53
N GLY A 129 1.08 -40.74 -1.53
CA GLY A 129 1.45 -41.02 -2.91
C GLY A 129 2.95 -40.88 -3.23
N GLY A 130 3.71 -40.17 -2.39
CA GLY A 130 5.10 -39.81 -2.63
C GLY A 130 6.11 -40.95 -2.45
N LEU A 131 5.74 -42.11 -1.91
CA LEU A 131 6.66 -43.25 -1.84
C LEU A 131 6.63 -44.16 -3.09
N GLY A 132 5.80 -43.86 -4.10
CA GLY A 132 5.71 -44.64 -5.33
C GLY A 132 6.70 -44.21 -6.44
N LYS A 133 7.18 -45.17 -7.25
CA LYS A 133 8.15 -44.97 -8.36
C LYS A 133 7.68 -44.06 -9.52
N SER A 134 6.50 -43.44 -9.47
CA SER A 134 6.01 -42.56 -10.55
C SER A 134 6.37 -41.09 -10.28
N GLY A 135 7.49 -40.64 -10.86
CA GLY A 135 7.94 -39.24 -10.76
C GLY A 135 6.91 -38.18 -11.22
N VAL A 136 5.88 -38.58 -11.96
CA VAL A 136 4.78 -37.71 -12.43
C VAL A 136 3.94 -37.16 -11.27
N LEU A 137 3.65 -37.98 -10.25
CA LEU A 137 2.88 -37.55 -9.07
C LEU A 137 3.65 -36.52 -8.24
N PHE A 138 4.97 -36.65 -8.18
CA PHE A 138 5.85 -35.67 -7.52
C PHE A 138 5.89 -34.35 -8.26
N GLY A 139 5.90 -34.36 -9.60
CA GLY A 139 5.88 -33.14 -10.41
C GLY A 139 4.60 -32.34 -10.22
N LEU A 140 3.43 -32.99 -10.36
CA LEU A 140 2.12 -32.37 -10.17
C LEU A 140 1.86 -31.98 -8.71
N GLY A 141 2.21 -32.85 -7.76
CA GLY A 141 2.11 -32.58 -6.33
C GLY A 141 3.01 -31.42 -5.88
N GLY A 142 4.25 -31.37 -6.37
CA GLY A 142 5.17 -30.26 -6.09
C GLY A 142 4.64 -28.93 -6.64
N LEU A 143 4.11 -28.93 -7.86
CA LEU A 143 3.56 -27.74 -8.50
C LEU A 143 2.33 -27.19 -7.75
N THR A 144 1.43 -28.07 -7.34
CA THR A 144 0.25 -27.68 -6.55
C THR A 144 0.64 -27.14 -5.17
N LEU A 145 1.69 -27.69 -4.55
CA LEU A 145 2.24 -27.17 -3.29
C LEU A 145 2.85 -25.77 -3.47
N VAL A 146 3.64 -25.56 -4.53
CA VAL A 146 4.19 -24.24 -4.88
C VAL A 146 3.07 -23.22 -5.11
N ARG A 147 2.00 -23.62 -5.82
CA ARG A 147 0.81 -22.77 -6.01
C ARG A 147 0.14 -22.43 -4.68
N GLY A 148 -0.10 -23.42 -3.82
CA GLY A 148 -0.73 -23.23 -2.52
C GLY A 148 0.06 -22.29 -1.61
N VAL A 149 1.37 -22.52 -1.45
CA VAL A 149 2.25 -21.64 -0.67
C VAL A 149 2.32 -20.24 -1.29
N GLY A 150 2.42 -20.15 -2.60
CA GLY A 150 2.43 -18.89 -3.34
C GLY A 150 1.18 -18.05 -3.07
N LEU A 151 0.00 -18.67 -3.08
CA LEU A 151 -1.26 -17.99 -2.75
C LEU A 151 -1.29 -17.47 -1.31
N VAL A 152 -0.79 -18.25 -0.34
CA VAL A 152 -0.70 -17.82 1.07
C VAL A 152 0.21 -16.59 1.20
N VAL A 153 1.40 -16.62 0.59
CA VAL A 153 2.35 -15.50 0.60
C VAL A 153 1.75 -14.25 -0.07
N VAL A 154 1.08 -14.44 -1.20
CA VAL A 154 0.39 -13.37 -1.93
C VAL A 154 -0.74 -12.77 -1.09
N SER A 155 -1.52 -13.57 -0.37
CA SER A 155 -2.58 -13.07 0.53
C SER A 155 -2.04 -12.14 1.61
N PHE A 156 -0.89 -12.48 2.22
CA PHE A 156 -0.24 -11.60 3.18
C PHE A 156 0.29 -10.31 2.53
N GLY A 157 0.85 -10.42 1.33
CA GLY A 157 1.34 -9.26 0.57
C GLY A 157 0.21 -8.30 0.15
N LEU A 158 -0.94 -8.84 -0.28
CA LEU A 158 -2.15 -8.10 -0.62
C LEU A 158 -2.71 -7.35 0.59
N ARG A 159 -2.69 -7.97 1.77
CA ARG A 159 -3.13 -7.34 3.03
C ARG A 159 -2.27 -6.13 3.40
N GLN A 160 -0.97 -6.17 3.09
CA GLN A 160 -0.07 -5.04 3.31
C GLN A 160 -0.05 -4.04 2.14
N MET A 161 -0.89 -4.22 1.11
CA MET A 161 -0.95 -3.34 -0.07
C MET A 161 0.40 -3.14 -0.76
N ARG A 162 1.27 -4.16 -0.75
CA ARG A 162 2.61 -4.06 -1.36
C ARG A 162 2.59 -4.43 -2.84
N ARG A 163 3.29 -3.65 -3.66
CA ARG A 163 3.36 -3.84 -5.12
C ARG A 163 3.90 -5.20 -5.55
N TRP A 164 4.85 -5.76 -4.80
CA TRP A 164 5.41 -7.09 -5.10
C TRP A 164 4.38 -8.22 -5.07
N ALA A 165 3.27 -8.04 -4.33
CA ALA A 165 2.25 -9.07 -4.21
C ALA A 165 1.45 -9.19 -5.50
N LEU A 166 1.23 -8.06 -6.17
CA LEU A 166 0.59 -8.01 -7.48
C LEU A 166 1.44 -8.73 -8.54
N TYR A 167 2.76 -8.50 -8.56
CA TYR A 167 3.66 -9.18 -9.48
C TYR A 167 3.74 -10.69 -9.21
N ALA A 168 3.86 -11.08 -7.94
CA ALA A 168 3.85 -12.50 -7.55
C ALA A 168 2.53 -13.19 -7.93
N PHE A 169 1.39 -12.53 -7.70
CA PHE A 169 0.08 -13.05 -8.12
C PHE A 169 -0.03 -13.18 -9.63
N THR A 170 0.44 -12.18 -10.38
CA THR A 170 0.47 -12.22 -11.86
C THR A 170 1.29 -13.41 -12.35
N ALA A 171 2.48 -13.63 -11.78
CA ALA A 171 3.34 -14.76 -12.14
C ALA A 171 2.67 -16.10 -11.84
N LEU A 172 2.02 -16.24 -10.68
CA LEU A 172 1.26 -17.45 -10.31
C LEU A 172 0.07 -17.70 -11.25
N THR A 173 -0.65 -16.65 -11.66
CA THR A 173 -1.77 -16.78 -12.60
C THR A 173 -1.29 -17.19 -13.98
N ILE A 174 -0.19 -16.61 -14.47
CA ILE A 174 0.42 -17.02 -15.76
C ILE A 174 0.84 -18.49 -15.69
N LEU A 175 1.50 -18.91 -14.60
CA LEU A 175 1.88 -20.30 -14.40
C LEU A 175 0.65 -21.22 -14.40
N ALA A 176 -0.42 -20.84 -13.70
CA ALA A 176 -1.67 -21.60 -13.67
C ALA A 176 -2.31 -21.73 -15.06
N VAL A 177 -2.32 -20.65 -15.85
CA VAL A 177 -2.81 -20.66 -17.24
C VAL A 177 -1.99 -21.62 -18.10
N ILE A 178 -0.65 -21.57 -18.02
CA ILE A 178 0.22 -22.48 -18.80
C ILE A 178 -0.08 -23.95 -18.45
N VAL A 179 -0.25 -24.24 -17.16
CA VAL A 179 -0.54 -25.60 -16.67
C VAL A 179 -1.91 -26.06 -17.15
N SER A 180 -2.92 -25.19 -17.10
CA SER A 180 -4.27 -25.48 -17.62
C SER A 180 -4.24 -25.74 -19.13
N ILE A 181 -3.50 -24.95 -19.92
CA ILE A 181 -3.34 -25.19 -21.36
C ILE A 181 -2.66 -26.54 -21.63
N TYR A 182 -1.63 -26.89 -20.84
CA TYR A 182 -0.96 -28.18 -20.97
C TYR A 182 -1.87 -29.34 -20.60
N SER A 183 -2.64 -29.21 -19.52
CA SER A 183 -3.66 -30.20 -19.12
C SER A 183 -4.67 -30.39 -20.24
N PHE A 184 -5.20 -29.30 -20.80
CA PHE A 184 -6.20 -29.32 -21.87
C PHE A 184 -5.69 -30.07 -23.10
N ALA A 185 -4.43 -29.83 -23.47
CA ALA A 185 -3.79 -30.49 -24.60
C ALA A 185 -3.64 -32.01 -24.39
N THR A 186 -3.55 -32.46 -23.13
CA THR A 186 -3.38 -33.89 -22.80
C THR A 186 -4.69 -34.61 -22.47
N SER A 187 -5.68 -33.94 -21.88
CA SER A 187 -6.91 -34.57 -21.34
C SER A 187 -8.15 -33.67 -21.43
N PRO A 188 -8.76 -33.50 -22.62
CA PRO A 188 -9.81 -32.49 -22.86
C PRO A 188 -11.17 -32.71 -22.14
N LYS A 189 -11.39 -33.86 -21.46
CA LYS A 189 -12.72 -34.23 -20.92
C LYS A 189 -12.99 -33.81 -19.47
N GLN A 190 -11.98 -33.40 -18.70
CA GLN A 190 -12.11 -33.08 -17.26
C GLN A 190 -12.06 -31.58 -16.93
N GLU A 191 -12.09 -30.72 -17.95
CA GLU A 191 -11.45 -29.41 -17.89
C GLU A 191 -12.35 -28.23 -17.46
N LEU A 192 -13.68 -28.37 -17.47
CA LEU A 192 -14.57 -27.22 -17.26
C LEU A 192 -14.32 -26.51 -15.91
N THR A 193 -14.06 -27.29 -14.85
CA THR A 193 -13.81 -26.73 -13.51
C THR A 193 -12.47 -25.99 -13.43
N GLU A 194 -11.42 -26.49 -14.11
CA GLU A 194 -10.12 -25.82 -14.14
C GLU A 194 -10.18 -24.52 -14.95
N PHE A 195 -10.92 -24.52 -16.07
CA PHE A 195 -11.16 -23.29 -16.83
C PHE A 195 -11.91 -22.24 -16.02
N ILE A 196 -12.93 -22.64 -15.25
CA ILE A 196 -13.68 -21.72 -14.40
C ILE A 196 -12.77 -21.11 -13.33
N ASP A 197 -11.93 -21.94 -12.68
CA ASP A 197 -10.97 -21.48 -11.67
C ASP A 197 -9.98 -20.46 -12.25
N VAL A 198 -9.37 -20.77 -13.40
CA VAL A 198 -8.44 -19.87 -14.10
C VAL A 198 -9.12 -18.59 -14.57
N ALA A 199 -10.37 -18.66 -15.05
CA ALA A 199 -11.14 -17.50 -15.46
C ALA A 199 -11.46 -16.57 -14.28
N ILE A 200 -11.91 -17.12 -13.14
CA ILE A 200 -12.14 -16.37 -11.91
C ILE A 200 -10.83 -15.73 -11.43
N GLN A 201 -9.73 -16.50 -11.40
CA GLN A 201 -8.43 -16.00 -10.98
C GLN A 201 -7.94 -14.85 -11.87
N THR A 202 -8.16 -14.94 -13.17
CA THR A 202 -7.82 -13.88 -14.14
C THR A 202 -8.66 -12.63 -13.92
N LEU A 203 -9.96 -12.77 -13.64
CA LEU A 203 -10.85 -11.64 -13.35
C LEU A 203 -10.42 -10.92 -12.06
N VAL A 204 -10.07 -11.68 -11.02
CA VAL A 204 -9.50 -11.13 -9.77
C VAL A 204 -8.20 -10.39 -10.03
N LEU A 205 -7.33 -10.91 -10.91
CA LEU A 205 -6.08 -10.25 -11.30
C LEU A 205 -6.33 -8.91 -11.99
N VAL A 206 -7.27 -8.86 -12.94
CA VAL A 206 -7.66 -7.61 -13.62
C VAL A 206 -8.19 -6.59 -12.62
N TYR A 207 -9.02 -7.03 -11.67
CA TYR A 207 -9.52 -6.18 -10.60
C TYR A 207 -8.39 -5.60 -9.74
N PHE A 208 -7.42 -6.42 -9.33
CA PHE A 208 -6.27 -5.93 -8.56
C PHE A 208 -5.38 -4.97 -9.37
N TRP A 209 -5.25 -5.18 -10.67
CA TRP A 209 -4.57 -4.24 -11.54
C TRP A 209 -5.29 -2.89 -11.65
N ALA A 210 -6.62 -2.90 -11.69
CA ALA A 210 -7.41 -1.67 -11.69
C ALA A 210 -7.20 -0.83 -10.41
N ILE A 211 -7.02 -1.49 -9.26
CA ILE A 211 -6.78 -0.83 -7.97
C ILE A 211 -5.30 -0.65 -7.63
N SER A 212 -4.39 -1.08 -8.50
CA SER A 212 -2.92 -1.04 -8.31
C SER A 212 -2.36 0.33 -7.95
N LYS A 213 -3.00 1.42 -8.41
CA LYS A 213 -2.60 2.80 -8.10
C LYS A 213 -2.67 3.14 -6.60
N LYS A 214 -3.43 2.36 -5.81
CA LYS A 214 -3.55 2.54 -4.36
C LYS A 214 -2.48 1.78 -3.56
N PHE A 215 -1.65 0.97 -4.22
CA PHE A 215 -0.59 0.20 -3.58
C PHE A 215 0.65 1.06 -3.40
N ILE A 216 1.16 1.07 -2.16
CA ILE A 216 2.36 1.82 -1.77
C ILE A 216 3.57 0.92 -1.96
#